data_AF-A0A938WWN1-F1
#
_entry.id   AF-A0A938WWN1-F1
#
_cell.length_a   1.000
_cell.length_b   1.000
_cell.length_c   1.000
_cell.angle_alpha   90.00
_cell.angle_beta   90.00
_cell.angle_gamma   90.00
#
_symmetry.space_group_name_H-M   'P 1'
#
loop_
_entity.id
_entity.type
_entity.pdbx_description
1 polymer ?
#
loop_
_entity_poly.entity_id
_entity_poly.type
_entity_poly.pdbx_seq_one_letter_code
_entity_poly.pdbx_strand_id
1 'polypeptide(L)'
;MDDWARGEYKVPGGKLVAVSVAIGAAACTCPIGPVDFAVHTDVRHQDVRVDGDFFVDPADDAPALLADIARALAAGEPAQAALDRHPGVRLVGIDAAAIDTAYARALAAAAGSNPAVATGHRTQPEHPHPSHGLPADTPAGGDAIAAVGEDSEFARRWERLGRDLVVVHDAPREPAEQMALDKRWAREVAAGLRPPTLRLWEWASPCVVIGRFQSLPDEVHEAAARAEGFAVVRRCTGGGAMVVRPQHTITYSLYVPAWFVGGLDARAAYRLCDRPIVRALADLGIAVGFSGLNDIASPLGKIGGAAQRRFPAPPSSPAQADPRRPAGGATLHHTTLAYDFDADLMARLLNTSPEKLADKAVRSARRRVDPLRRQTDLTRGQVVAHLLAAMPGHRA
;
A
#
# COMPACT_ATOMS: atom_id res chain seq x y z
N MET A 1 -10.47 -25.59 -2.48
CA MET A 1 -10.43 -24.13 -2.70
C MET A 1 -10.68 -23.56 -1.32
N ASP A 2 -9.64 -23.02 -0.68
CA ASP A 2 -9.78 -22.56 0.71
C ASP A 2 -10.67 -21.32 0.68
N ASP A 3 -11.91 -21.43 1.15
CA ASP A 3 -12.83 -20.29 1.22
C ASP A 3 -12.45 -19.44 2.43
N TRP A 4 -12.27 -18.13 2.21
CA TRP A 4 -11.95 -17.15 3.24
C TRP A 4 -13.07 -16.14 3.34
N ALA A 5 -13.59 -15.92 4.55
CA ALA A 5 -14.44 -14.79 4.84
C ALA A 5 -13.57 -13.54 5.10
N ARG A 6 -14.04 -12.36 4.72
CA ARG A 6 -13.29 -11.11 4.90
C ARG A 6 -14.18 -10.02 5.47
N GLY A 7 -13.70 -9.38 6.53
CA GLY A 7 -14.28 -8.17 7.10
C GLY A 7 -13.29 -7.02 6.98
N GLU A 8 -13.80 -5.84 6.66
CA GLU A 8 -12.99 -4.63 6.51
C GLU A 8 -13.56 -3.52 7.39
N TYR A 9 -12.69 -2.65 7.92
CA TYR A 9 -13.06 -1.48 8.67
C TYR A 9 -12.14 -0.30 8.32
N LYS A 10 -12.75 0.81 7.91
CA LYS A 10 -12.05 2.08 7.66
C LYS A 10 -12.15 2.94 8.92
N VAL A 11 -11.00 3.24 9.54
CA VAL A 11 -10.96 4.22 10.63
C VAL A 11 -11.26 5.61 10.05
N PRO A 12 -12.24 6.37 10.59
CA PRO A 12 -12.49 7.74 10.15
C PRO A 12 -11.23 8.61 10.28
N GLY A 13 -10.83 9.29 9.20
CA GLY A 13 -9.56 10.03 9.13
C GLY A 13 -8.28 9.15 9.12
N GLY A 14 -8.41 7.84 9.29
CA GLY A 14 -7.32 6.88 9.42
C GLY A 14 -7.16 5.93 8.23
N LYS A 15 -6.65 4.74 8.54
CA LYS A 15 -6.31 3.65 7.62
C LYS A 15 -7.40 2.57 7.66
N LEU A 16 -7.55 1.81 6.57
CA LEU A 16 -8.36 0.61 6.49
C LEU A 16 -7.56 -0.60 6.98
N VAL A 17 -8.20 -1.37 7.86
CA VAL A 17 -7.78 -2.71 8.24
C VAL A 17 -8.80 -3.71 7.74
N ALA A 18 -8.32 -4.90 7.44
CA ALA A 18 -9.12 -6.03 7.08
C ALA A 18 -8.61 -7.29 7.75
N VAL A 19 -9.56 -8.13 8.11
CA VAL A 19 -9.30 -9.42 8.72
C VAL A 19 -9.95 -10.48 7.84
N SER A 20 -9.19 -11.52 7.53
CA SER A 20 -9.67 -12.67 6.78
C SER A 20 -9.59 -13.91 7.66
N VAL A 21 -10.67 -14.69 7.64
CA VAL A 21 -10.86 -15.89 8.46
C VAL A 21 -11.14 -17.06 7.53
N ALA A 22 -10.43 -18.17 7.71
CA ALA A 22 -10.68 -19.38 6.94
C ALA A 22 -12.06 -19.97 7.29
N ILE A 23 -12.86 -20.27 6.27
CA ILE A 23 -14.14 -20.96 6.41
C ILE A 23 -13.84 -22.46 6.38
N GLY A 24 -13.95 -23.11 7.54
CA GLY A 24 -13.85 -24.57 7.61
C GLY A 24 -15.02 -25.24 6.88
N ALA A 25 -14.74 -26.32 6.13
CA ALA A 25 -15.79 -27.17 5.60
C ALA A 25 -16.59 -27.76 6.76
N ALA A 26 -17.85 -27.36 6.91
CA ALA A 26 -18.74 -27.91 7.92
C ALA A 26 -19.00 -29.40 7.65
N ALA A 27 -18.30 -30.29 8.35
CA ALA A 27 -18.70 -31.68 8.47
C ALA A 27 -19.46 -31.86 9.78
N CYS A 28 -20.78 -31.63 9.75
CA CYS A 28 -21.68 -32.06 10.81
C CYS A 28 -22.78 -32.94 10.20
N THR A 29 -22.60 -34.26 10.31
CA THR A 29 -23.74 -35.17 10.42
C THR A 29 -23.55 -35.95 11.72
N CYS A 30 -24.40 -35.67 12.70
CA CYS A 30 -24.62 -36.59 13.82
C CYS A 30 -26.12 -36.89 13.87
N PRO A 31 -26.52 -38.17 14.04
CA PRO A 31 -27.93 -38.55 14.09
C PRO A 31 -28.59 -38.01 15.36
N ILE A 32 -29.86 -37.66 15.20
CA ILE A 32 -30.74 -37.11 16.22
C ILE A 32 -30.96 -38.16 17.32
N GLY A 33 -30.63 -37.81 18.56
CA GLY A 33 -31.04 -38.51 19.79
C GLY A 33 -31.40 -37.48 20.87
N PRO A 34 -32.41 -37.71 21.72
CA PRO A 34 -32.97 -36.66 22.57
C PRO A 34 -32.38 -36.71 23.97
N VAL A 35 -31.53 -35.75 24.35
CA VAL A 35 -31.46 -35.12 25.69
C VAL A 35 -30.34 -34.04 25.73
N ASP A 36 -30.67 -32.90 26.33
CA ASP A 36 -29.82 -31.77 26.76
C ASP A 36 -28.93 -31.04 25.74
N PHE A 37 -29.42 -29.88 25.26
CA PHE A 37 -28.67 -28.91 24.48
C PHE A 37 -27.84 -27.98 25.38
N ALA A 38 -26.59 -28.34 25.64
CA ALA A 38 -25.51 -27.37 25.75
C ALA A 38 -24.76 -27.38 24.41
N VAL A 39 -25.03 -26.38 23.56
CA VAL A 39 -24.26 -26.17 22.33
C VAL A 39 -22.89 -25.60 22.72
N HIS A 40 -21.92 -26.47 22.98
CA HIS A 40 -20.53 -26.10 22.81
C HIS A 40 -20.22 -26.16 21.30
N THR A 41 -20.35 -25.02 20.61
CA THR A 41 -19.65 -24.82 19.34
C THR A 41 -18.17 -24.81 19.63
N ASP A 42 -17.55 -25.99 19.48
CA ASP A 42 -16.11 -26.18 19.54
C ASP A 42 -15.52 -25.62 18.22
N VAL A 43 -15.37 -24.28 18.16
CA VAL A 43 -14.79 -23.59 17.00
C VAL A 43 -13.29 -23.85 17.03
N ARG A 44 -12.88 -24.95 16.38
CA ARG A 44 -11.47 -25.28 16.16
C ARG A 44 -10.76 -24.10 15.50
N HIS A 45 -9.58 -23.77 16.02
CA HIS A 45 -8.60 -22.78 15.53
C HIS A 45 -8.83 -22.35 14.09
N GLN A 46 -9.48 -21.20 13.91
CA GLN A 46 -9.64 -20.59 12.60
C GLN A 46 -8.32 -19.93 12.20
N ASP A 47 -7.86 -20.17 10.98
CA ASP A 47 -6.74 -19.40 10.44
C ASP A 47 -7.19 -17.95 10.24
N VAL A 48 -6.59 -17.03 10.99
CA VAL A 48 -6.85 -15.59 10.92
C VAL A 48 -5.69 -14.88 10.22
N ARG A 49 -5.99 -13.91 9.37
CA ARG A 49 -5.02 -13.05 8.70
C ARG A 49 -5.44 -11.59 8.86
N VAL A 50 -4.51 -10.74 9.30
CA VAL A 50 -4.72 -9.30 9.39
C VAL A 50 -3.91 -8.59 8.31
N ASP A 51 -4.55 -7.73 7.52
CA ASP A 51 -3.89 -6.88 6.53
C ASP A 51 -4.57 -5.50 6.39
N GLY A 52 -3.87 -4.50 5.86
CA GLY A 52 -4.44 -3.15 5.73
C GLY A 52 -3.44 -2.12 5.16
N ASP A 53 -3.87 -0.87 4.97
CA ASP A 53 -3.02 0.26 4.52
C ASP A 53 -2.32 0.98 5.69
N PHE A 54 -2.26 0.33 6.85
CA PHE A 54 -1.53 0.77 8.04
C PHE A 54 -0.06 0.36 8.01
N PHE A 55 0.75 1.02 8.82
CA PHE A 55 2.16 0.66 9.00
C PHE A 55 2.39 0.09 10.39
N VAL A 56 3.42 -0.74 10.52
CA VAL A 56 3.97 -1.16 11.80
C VAL A 56 5.33 -0.48 11.95
N ASP A 57 5.59 0.09 13.11
CA ASP A 57 6.84 0.77 13.44
C ASP A 57 7.40 0.21 14.75
N PRO A 58 8.58 -0.44 14.75
CA PRO A 58 9.48 -0.68 13.62
C PRO A 58 8.90 -1.62 12.56
N ALA A 59 9.26 -1.39 11.30
CA ALA A 59 8.73 -2.18 10.18
C ALA A 59 9.16 -3.66 10.19
N ASP A 60 10.27 -3.98 10.85
CA ASP A 60 10.81 -5.34 10.90
C ASP A 60 10.07 -6.24 11.91
N ASP A 61 9.37 -5.63 12.88
CA ASP A 61 8.53 -6.36 13.85
C ASP A 61 7.13 -6.70 13.30
N ALA A 62 6.78 -6.16 12.12
CA ALA A 62 5.48 -6.36 11.49
C ALA A 62 5.07 -7.84 11.38
N PRO A 63 5.92 -8.78 10.91
CA PRO A 63 5.52 -10.18 10.78
C PRO A 63 5.19 -10.82 12.14
N ALA A 64 6.00 -10.55 13.17
CA ALA A 64 5.82 -11.11 14.51
C ALA A 64 4.55 -10.56 15.16
N LEU A 65 4.35 -9.24 15.12
CA LEU A 65 3.17 -8.59 15.66
C LEU A 65 1.89 -9.09 14.96
N LEU A 66 1.87 -9.12 13.63
CA LEU A 66 0.68 -9.55 12.87
C LEU A 66 0.34 -11.03 13.11
N ALA A 67 1.35 -11.88 13.29
CA ALA A 67 1.14 -13.28 13.66
C ALA A 67 0.56 -13.42 15.08
N ASP A 68 1.03 -12.60 16.02
CA ASP A 68 0.53 -12.59 17.39
C ASP A 68 -0.89 -12.03 17.50
N ILE A 69 -1.23 -10.99 16.73
CA ILE A 69 -2.60 -10.48 16.61
C ILE A 69 -3.49 -11.58 16.03
N ALA A 70 -3.09 -12.22 14.93
CA ALA A 70 -3.86 -13.31 14.35
C ALA A 70 -4.12 -14.46 15.36
N ARG A 71 -3.10 -14.82 16.15
CA ARG A 71 -3.23 -15.85 17.19
C ARG A 71 -4.19 -15.43 18.31
N ALA A 72 -4.11 -14.18 18.77
CA ALA A 72 -5.01 -13.63 19.78
C ALA A 72 -6.47 -13.68 19.30
N LEU A 73 -6.73 -13.17 18.10
CA LEU A 73 -8.08 -13.18 17.50
C LEU A 73 -8.62 -14.61 17.34
N ALA A 74 -7.78 -15.54 16.86
CA ALA A 74 -8.14 -16.95 16.72
C ALA A 74 -8.44 -17.64 18.07
N ALA A 75 -7.88 -17.13 19.17
CA ALA A 75 -8.16 -17.58 20.53
C ALA A 75 -9.37 -16.87 21.18
N GLY A 76 -10.02 -15.94 20.47
CA GLY A 76 -11.11 -15.13 21.00
C GLY A 76 -10.67 -13.98 21.90
N GLU A 77 -9.38 -13.64 21.90
CA GLU A 77 -8.82 -12.50 22.62
C GLU A 77 -8.86 -11.23 21.75
N PRO A 78 -9.01 -10.04 22.35
CA PRO A 78 -8.94 -8.77 21.61
C PRO A 78 -7.53 -8.52 21.06
N ALA A 79 -7.43 -7.81 19.94
CA ALA A 79 -6.14 -7.46 19.32
C ALA A 79 -5.18 -6.72 20.27
N GLN A 80 -5.71 -6.02 21.27
CA GLN A 80 -4.92 -5.32 22.30
C GLN A 80 -4.01 -6.28 23.09
N ALA A 81 -4.47 -7.51 23.38
CA ALA A 81 -3.67 -8.50 24.11
C ALA A 81 -2.40 -8.92 23.35
N ALA A 82 -2.41 -8.85 22.02
CA ALA A 82 -1.21 -9.03 21.21
C ALA A 82 -0.31 -7.79 21.24
N LEU A 83 -0.89 -6.58 21.14
CA LEU A 83 -0.12 -5.32 21.18
C LEU A 83 0.61 -5.13 22.52
N ASP A 84 0.00 -5.53 23.64
CA ASP A 84 0.60 -5.42 24.96
C ASP A 84 1.87 -6.29 25.11
N ARG A 85 2.01 -7.35 24.30
CA ARG A 85 3.22 -8.19 24.22
C ARG A 85 4.35 -7.55 23.42
N HIS A 86 4.08 -6.45 22.71
CA HIS A 86 5.01 -5.72 21.85
C HIS A 86 5.09 -4.23 22.23
N PRO A 87 5.54 -3.86 23.45
CA PRO A 87 5.45 -2.48 23.97
C PRO A 87 6.26 -1.44 23.20
N GLY A 88 7.22 -1.85 22.36
CA GLY A 88 8.02 -0.98 21.50
C GLY A 88 7.47 -0.79 20.09
N VAL A 89 6.39 -1.47 19.74
CA VAL A 89 5.87 -1.53 18.37
C VAL A 89 4.54 -0.79 18.29
N ARG A 90 4.38 0.05 17.27
CA ARG A 90 3.17 0.86 17.05
C ARG A 90 2.50 0.54 15.73
N LEU A 91 1.17 0.50 15.77
CA LEU A 91 0.34 0.55 14.56
C LEU A 91 0.11 2.02 14.18
N VAL A 92 0.42 2.36 12.93
CA VAL A 92 0.27 3.73 12.41
C VAL A 92 -0.96 3.79 11.52
N GLY A 93 -1.97 4.51 11.99
CA GLY A 93 -3.19 4.83 11.27
C GLY A 93 -4.40 3.92 11.54
N ILE A 94 -4.22 2.87 12.36
CA ILE A 94 -5.31 2.07 12.96
C ILE A 94 -5.04 1.83 14.45
N ASP A 95 -6.03 1.31 15.16
CA ASP A 95 -5.93 0.84 16.54
C ASP A 95 -6.44 -0.61 16.70
N ALA A 96 -6.38 -1.15 17.92
CA ALA A 96 -6.87 -2.49 18.24
C ALA A 96 -8.37 -2.65 17.96
N ALA A 97 -9.17 -1.64 18.32
CA ALA A 97 -10.62 -1.66 18.15
C ALA A 97 -11.04 -1.77 16.67
N ALA A 98 -10.30 -1.12 15.77
CA ALA A 98 -10.48 -1.24 14.34
C ALA A 98 -10.22 -2.68 13.85
N ILE A 99 -9.18 -3.33 14.36
CA ILE A 99 -8.87 -4.74 14.06
C ILE A 99 -10.01 -5.65 14.54
N ASP A 100 -10.45 -5.49 15.79
CA ASP A 100 -11.51 -6.29 16.39
C ASP A 100 -12.84 -6.11 15.63
N THR A 101 -13.14 -4.89 15.19
CA THR A 101 -14.32 -4.60 14.36
C THR A 101 -14.24 -5.29 13.00
N ALA A 102 -13.08 -5.25 12.34
CA ALA A 102 -12.87 -5.95 11.08
C ALA A 102 -12.96 -7.48 11.27
N TYR A 103 -12.45 -8.02 12.37
CA TYR A 103 -12.57 -9.44 12.71
C TYR A 103 -14.02 -9.86 12.94
N ALA A 104 -14.79 -9.10 13.73
CA ALA A 104 -16.22 -9.37 13.95
C ALA A 104 -17.02 -9.38 12.63
N ARG A 105 -16.70 -8.46 11.70
CA ARG A 105 -17.30 -8.45 10.36
C ARG A 105 -16.91 -9.68 9.54
N ALA A 106 -15.67 -10.14 9.65
CA ALA A 106 -15.20 -11.35 8.97
C ALA A 106 -15.93 -12.60 9.48
N LEU A 107 -16.14 -12.71 10.80
CA LEU A 107 -16.91 -13.80 11.41
C LEU A 107 -18.39 -13.77 10.97
N ALA A 108 -19.01 -12.59 10.95
CA ALA A 108 -20.38 -12.45 10.46
C ALA A 108 -20.52 -12.89 8.99
N ALA A 109 -19.55 -12.49 8.14
CA ALA A 109 -19.49 -12.92 6.75
C ALA A 109 -19.29 -14.45 6.61
N ALA A 110 -18.45 -15.05 7.46
CA ALA A 110 -18.23 -16.50 7.49
C ALA A 110 -19.50 -17.27 7.89
N ALA A 111 -20.30 -16.71 8.78
CA ALA A 111 -21.56 -17.29 9.26
C ALA A 111 -22.73 -17.12 8.27
N GLY A 112 -22.50 -16.58 7.06
CA GLY A 112 -23.56 -16.31 6.09
C GLY A 112 -24.55 -15.21 6.54
N SER A 113 -24.17 -14.45 7.56
CA SER A 113 -24.99 -13.36 8.09
C SER A 113 -24.71 -12.09 7.26
N ASN A 114 -25.64 -11.72 6.38
CA ASN A 114 -25.54 -10.47 5.63
C ASN A 114 -25.55 -9.28 6.60
N PRO A 115 -24.52 -8.43 6.69
CA PRO A 115 -24.61 -7.19 7.45
C PRO A 115 -25.38 -6.17 6.60
N ALA A 116 -26.68 -6.39 6.45
CA ALA A 116 -27.58 -5.37 5.94
C ALA A 116 -27.65 -4.25 7.00
N VAL A 117 -27.08 -3.10 6.65
CA VAL A 117 -27.51 -1.75 7.05
C VAL A 117 -28.34 -1.70 8.34
N ALA A 118 -27.67 -1.61 9.48
CA ALA A 118 -28.26 -1.07 10.69
C ALA A 118 -27.84 0.41 10.79
N THR A 119 -28.43 1.27 9.94
CA THR A 119 -28.59 2.69 10.26
C THR A 119 -29.63 2.78 11.37
N GLY A 120 -29.21 2.46 12.60
CA GLY A 120 -29.95 2.80 13.81
C GLY A 120 -29.26 3.99 14.44
N HIS A 121 -29.87 5.17 14.35
CA HIS A 121 -29.61 6.24 15.32
C HIS A 121 -29.82 5.66 16.71
N ARG A 122 -28.73 5.27 17.38
CA ARG A 122 -28.70 5.06 18.83
C ARG A 122 -28.10 6.31 19.41
N THR A 123 -28.97 7.20 19.88
CA THR A 123 -28.61 8.23 20.84
C THR A 123 -28.03 7.54 22.07
N GLN A 124 -26.71 7.65 22.27
CA GLN A 124 -26.11 7.34 23.56
C GLN A 124 -26.15 8.58 24.46
N PRO A 125 -26.39 8.42 25.77
CA PRO A 125 -26.41 9.52 26.71
C PRO A 125 -24.99 10.07 26.90
N GLU A 126 -24.87 11.39 26.89
CA GLU A 126 -23.63 12.11 27.15
C GLU A 126 -23.10 11.77 28.55
N HIS A 127 -21.94 11.14 28.62
CA HIS A 127 -21.12 11.10 29.83
C HIS A 127 -19.97 12.11 29.67
N PRO A 128 -19.75 13.01 30.66
CA PRO A 128 -18.73 14.04 30.56
C PRO A 128 -17.35 13.40 30.76
N HIS A 129 -16.53 13.39 29.70
CA HIS A 129 -15.12 13.03 29.82
C HIS A 129 -14.28 14.24 30.25
N PRO A 130 -13.35 14.07 31.20
CA PRO A 130 -12.49 15.14 31.69
C PRO A 130 -11.51 15.57 30.61
N SER A 131 -11.39 16.88 30.42
CA SER A 131 -10.43 17.54 29.57
C SER A 131 -9.00 17.38 30.11
N HIS A 132 -8.37 16.25 29.83
CA HIS A 132 -6.92 16.17 29.89
C HIS A 132 -6.36 16.78 28.60
N GLY A 133 -5.97 18.05 28.71
CA GLY A 133 -5.28 18.77 27.65
C GLY A 133 -4.03 18.00 27.24
N LEU A 134 -4.07 17.43 26.04
CA LEU A 134 -2.86 17.05 25.32
C LEU A 134 -2.05 18.33 25.09
N PRO A 135 -0.72 18.32 25.31
CA PRO A 135 0.09 19.50 25.08
C PRO A 135 -0.07 19.92 23.61
N ALA A 136 -0.28 21.21 23.40
CA ALA A 136 -0.43 21.82 22.09
C ALA A 136 0.73 21.41 21.19
N ASP A 137 0.44 20.61 20.16
CA ASP A 137 1.36 20.39 19.06
C ASP A 137 1.69 21.75 18.45
N THR A 138 2.93 22.15 18.67
CA THR A 138 3.52 23.35 18.11
C THR A 138 3.45 23.24 16.58
N PRO A 139 3.15 24.31 15.82
CA PRO A 139 2.80 24.19 14.41
C PRO A 139 3.97 23.60 13.62
N ALA A 140 3.83 22.37 13.11
CA ALA A 140 4.78 21.81 12.18
C ALA A 140 4.77 22.65 10.89
N GLY A 141 5.86 23.38 10.67
CA GLY A 141 6.15 24.08 9.42
C GLY A 141 6.10 23.12 8.22
N GLY A 142 5.83 23.65 7.03
CA GLY A 142 5.70 22.83 5.82
C GLY A 142 6.91 21.91 5.63
N ASP A 143 6.67 20.61 5.43
CA ASP A 143 7.73 19.62 5.24
C ASP A 143 8.76 20.13 4.22
N ALA A 144 9.99 20.35 4.67
CA ALA A 144 11.09 20.71 3.80
C ALA A 144 11.31 19.61 2.74
N ILE A 145 11.49 20.03 1.49
CA ILE A 145 11.90 19.11 0.42
C ILE A 145 13.33 18.71 0.70
N ALA A 146 13.53 17.43 0.99
CA ALA A 146 14.87 16.92 1.21
C ALA A 146 15.57 16.76 -0.15
N ALA A 147 16.69 17.46 -0.31
CA ALA A 147 17.56 17.34 -1.49
C ALA A 147 18.11 15.92 -1.64
N VAL A 148 18.53 15.58 -2.86
CA VAL A 148 19.20 14.31 -3.18
C VAL A 148 20.64 14.34 -2.64
N GLY A 149 20.80 14.17 -1.33
CA GLY A 149 22.12 14.11 -0.68
C GLY A 149 22.83 12.78 -0.94
N GLU A 150 24.16 12.76 -0.94
CA GLU A 150 24.94 11.52 -0.99
C GLU A 150 24.75 10.70 0.28
N ASP A 151 24.30 9.45 0.13
CA ASP A 151 24.16 8.51 1.25
C ASP A 151 25.00 7.28 0.91
N SER A 152 26.08 7.09 1.67
CA SER A 152 27.04 6.01 1.43
C SER A 152 26.42 4.63 1.61
N GLU A 153 25.40 4.47 2.46
CA GLU A 153 24.70 3.20 2.64
C GLU A 153 23.82 2.91 1.42
N PHE A 154 23.08 3.91 0.94
CA PHE A 154 22.23 3.75 -0.23
C PHE A 154 23.08 3.42 -1.46
N ALA A 155 24.23 4.08 -1.63
CA ALA A 155 25.17 3.79 -2.70
C ALA A 155 25.66 2.33 -2.66
N ARG A 156 26.10 1.84 -1.50
CA ARG A 156 26.52 0.43 -1.33
C ARG A 156 25.40 -0.56 -1.63
N ARG A 157 24.16 -0.28 -1.20
CA ARG A 157 22.99 -1.14 -1.46
C ARG A 157 22.70 -1.21 -2.97
N TRP A 158 22.72 -0.07 -3.67
CA TRP A 158 22.54 -0.01 -5.12
C TRP A 158 23.68 -0.65 -5.89
N GLU A 159 24.93 -0.48 -5.49
CA GLU A 159 26.09 -1.14 -6.09
C GLU A 159 25.97 -2.67 -5.99
N ARG A 160 25.61 -3.18 -4.80
CA ARG A 160 25.36 -4.61 -4.59
C ARG A 160 24.19 -5.10 -5.43
N LEU A 161 23.08 -4.36 -5.49
CA LEU A 161 21.91 -4.72 -6.26
C LEU A 161 22.21 -4.76 -7.77
N GLY A 162 22.98 -3.78 -8.26
CA GLY A 162 23.32 -3.57 -9.66
C GLY A 162 24.08 -4.70 -10.33
N ARG A 163 24.69 -5.61 -9.55
CA ARG A 163 25.37 -6.81 -10.07
C ARG A 163 24.41 -7.79 -10.74
N ASP A 164 23.18 -7.86 -10.23
CA ASP A 164 22.14 -8.79 -10.70
C ASP A 164 20.90 -8.05 -11.23
N LEU A 165 20.88 -6.71 -11.19
CA LEU A 165 19.72 -5.89 -11.57
C LEU A 165 19.46 -5.98 -13.07
N VAL A 166 18.24 -6.32 -13.45
CA VAL A 166 17.76 -6.23 -14.82
C VAL A 166 16.90 -4.99 -14.98
N VAL A 167 17.23 -4.16 -15.96
CA VAL A 167 16.42 -2.99 -16.35
C VAL A 167 15.58 -3.36 -17.56
N VAL A 168 14.27 -3.12 -17.50
CA VAL A 168 13.32 -3.44 -18.57
C VAL A 168 12.51 -2.19 -18.92
N HIS A 169 12.49 -1.83 -20.20
CA HIS A 169 11.44 -0.97 -20.77
C HIS A 169 10.37 -1.88 -21.37
N ASP A 170 9.22 -2.00 -20.70
CA ASP A 170 8.15 -2.90 -21.13
C ASP A 170 7.16 -2.20 -22.05
N ALA A 171 6.51 -2.98 -22.90
CA ALA A 171 5.48 -2.51 -23.80
C ALA A 171 4.24 -2.00 -23.03
N PRO A 172 3.45 -1.08 -23.62
CA PRO A 172 2.15 -0.71 -23.07
C PRO A 172 1.24 -1.92 -22.92
N ARG A 173 0.55 -2.04 -21.78
CA ARG A 173 -0.39 -3.13 -21.47
C ARG A 173 -1.67 -2.59 -20.84
N GLU A 174 -2.75 -3.38 -20.94
CA GLU A 174 -4.02 -3.02 -20.34
C GLU A 174 -3.92 -2.92 -18.81
N PRO A 175 -4.68 -2.01 -18.16
CA PRO A 175 -4.58 -1.75 -16.72
C PRO A 175 -4.66 -3.00 -15.83
N ALA A 176 -5.55 -3.94 -16.15
CA ALA A 176 -5.69 -5.17 -15.38
C ALA A 176 -4.46 -6.09 -15.51
N GLU A 177 -3.89 -6.17 -16.73
CA GLU A 177 -2.67 -6.92 -16.98
C GLU A 177 -1.49 -6.32 -16.21
N GLN A 178 -1.39 -4.99 -16.16
CA GLN A 178 -0.36 -4.30 -15.38
C GLN A 178 -0.41 -4.68 -13.89
N MET A 179 -1.60 -4.69 -13.29
CA MET A 179 -1.77 -5.08 -11.89
C MET A 179 -1.39 -6.55 -11.63
N ALA A 180 -1.74 -7.44 -12.56
CA ALA A 180 -1.38 -8.84 -12.48
C ALA A 180 0.14 -9.05 -12.61
N LEU A 181 0.78 -8.30 -13.53
CA LEU A 181 2.20 -8.40 -13.81
C LEU A 181 3.06 -7.95 -12.63
N ASP A 182 2.72 -6.80 -12.03
CA ASP A 182 3.40 -6.30 -10.82
C ASP A 182 3.40 -7.34 -9.70
N LYS A 183 2.23 -7.94 -9.44
CA LYS A 183 2.08 -8.97 -8.41
C LYS A 183 2.85 -10.24 -8.74
N ARG A 184 2.89 -10.65 -10.01
CA ARG A 184 3.59 -11.84 -10.47
C ARG A 184 5.11 -11.66 -10.35
N TRP A 185 5.65 -10.56 -10.87
CA TRP A 185 7.10 -10.32 -10.86
C TRP A 185 7.63 -10.15 -9.44
N ALA A 186 6.88 -9.48 -8.56
CA ALA A 186 7.23 -9.39 -7.15
C ALA A 186 7.34 -10.77 -6.49
N ARG A 187 6.43 -11.71 -6.81
CA ARG A 187 6.47 -13.09 -6.31
C ARG A 187 7.62 -13.90 -6.91
N GLU A 188 7.90 -13.74 -8.20
CA GLU A 188 9.02 -14.39 -8.85
C GLU A 188 10.37 -13.95 -8.24
N VAL A 189 10.54 -12.65 -7.96
CA VAL A 189 11.72 -12.13 -7.24
C VAL A 189 11.76 -12.67 -5.80
N ALA A 190 10.61 -12.69 -5.10
CA ALA A 190 10.50 -13.22 -3.74
C ALA A 190 10.90 -14.69 -3.65
N ALA A 191 10.55 -15.49 -4.66
CA ALA A 191 10.90 -16.90 -4.76
C ALA A 191 12.35 -17.13 -5.28
N GLY A 192 13.02 -16.10 -5.80
CA GLY A 192 14.34 -16.24 -6.42
C GLY A 192 14.30 -16.82 -7.83
N LEU A 193 13.13 -16.83 -8.47
CA LEU A 193 12.92 -17.28 -9.85
C LEU A 193 13.19 -16.18 -10.88
N ARG A 194 13.27 -14.92 -10.41
CA ARG A 194 13.59 -13.74 -11.20
C ARG A 194 14.70 -12.93 -10.52
N PRO A 195 15.66 -12.37 -11.27
CA PRO A 195 16.62 -11.42 -10.73
C PRO A 195 15.92 -10.14 -10.23
N PRO A 196 16.55 -9.35 -9.35
CA PRO A 196 16.06 -8.01 -9.05
C PRO A 196 15.78 -7.26 -10.36
N THR A 197 14.64 -6.60 -10.47
CA THR A 197 14.20 -5.98 -11.73
C THR A 197 13.72 -4.57 -11.49
N LEU A 198 14.16 -3.63 -12.33
CA LEU A 198 13.59 -2.31 -12.48
C LEU A 198 12.86 -2.26 -13.82
N ARG A 199 11.56 -1.97 -13.79
CA ARG A 199 10.67 -1.98 -14.95
C ARG A 199 10.11 -0.58 -15.14
N LEU A 200 10.43 0.09 -16.23
CA LEU A 200 9.67 1.24 -16.72
C LEU A 200 8.61 0.73 -17.68
N TRP A 201 7.36 1.10 -17.47
CA TRP A 201 6.23 0.53 -18.21
C TRP A 201 5.11 1.55 -18.42
N GLU A 202 4.25 1.26 -19.40
CA GLU A 202 3.24 2.19 -19.88
C GLU A 202 1.83 1.59 -19.84
N TRP A 203 0.84 2.46 -19.76
CA TRP A 203 -0.57 2.08 -19.76
C TRP A 203 -1.08 2.03 -21.21
N ALA A 204 -1.78 0.98 -21.62
CA ALA A 204 -2.39 0.92 -22.95
C ALA A 204 -3.68 1.76 -23.04
N SER A 205 -4.40 1.90 -21.92
CA SER A 205 -5.68 2.60 -21.85
C SER A 205 -5.82 3.41 -20.54
N PRO A 206 -6.73 4.42 -20.50
CA PRO A 206 -6.97 5.21 -19.30
C PRO A 206 -7.58 4.38 -18.16
N CYS A 207 -7.19 4.68 -16.92
CA CYS A 207 -7.78 4.00 -15.77
C CYS A 207 -7.75 4.81 -14.47
N VAL A 208 -8.61 4.42 -13.53
CA VAL A 208 -8.52 4.78 -12.13
C VAL A 208 -7.96 3.59 -11.36
N VAL A 209 -6.82 3.79 -10.70
CA VAL A 209 -6.15 2.78 -9.88
C VAL A 209 -6.45 3.04 -8.42
N ILE A 210 -7.17 2.13 -7.77
CA ILE A 210 -7.40 2.17 -6.33
C ILE A 210 -6.40 1.28 -5.57
N GLY A 211 -6.03 1.70 -4.36
CA GLY A 211 -5.18 0.93 -3.45
C GLY A 211 -5.85 -0.37 -3.01
N ARG A 212 -5.06 -1.34 -2.57
CA ARG A 212 -5.53 -2.66 -2.10
C ARG A 212 -6.65 -2.56 -1.06
N PHE A 213 -6.60 -1.54 -0.21
CA PHE A 213 -7.44 -1.36 0.97
C PHE A 213 -8.42 -0.18 0.84
N GLN A 214 -8.63 0.29 -0.38
CA GLN A 214 -9.58 1.37 -0.64
C GLN A 214 -10.96 0.82 -1.00
N SER A 215 -12.01 1.43 -0.46
CA SER A 215 -13.38 1.16 -0.86
C SER A 215 -13.61 1.74 -2.26
N LEU A 216 -14.03 0.91 -3.21
CA LEU A 216 -14.33 1.39 -4.56
C LEU A 216 -15.42 2.49 -4.56
N PRO A 217 -16.60 2.28 -3.94
CA PRO A 217 -17.65 3.28 -3.96
C PRO A 217 -17.28 4.58 -3.22
N ASP A 218 -16.35 4.54 -2.26
CA ASP A 218 -15.93 5.76 -1.54
C ASP A 218 -14.83 6.55 -2.26
N GLU A 219 -14.21 5.98 -3.29
CA GLU A 219 -13.08 6.61 -3.99
C GLU A 219 -13.38 6.99 -5.43
N VAL A 220 -14.31 6.31 -6.10
CA VAL A 220 -14.51 6.46 -7.56
C VAL A 220 -15.97 6.69 -7.91
N HIS A 221 -16.22 7.70 -8.74
CA HIS A 221 -17.49 7.86 -9.45
C HIS A 221 -17.54 6.85 -10.62
N GLU A 222 -17.93 5.60 -10.34
CA GLU A 222 -17.86 4.51 -11.32
C GLU A 222 -18.64 4.77 -12.62
N ALA A 223 -19.81 5.41 -12.52
CA ALA A 223 -20.60 5.79 -13.69
C ALA A 223 -19.89 6.83 -14.56
N ALA A 224 -19.26 7.84 -13.94
CA ALA A 224 -18.47 8.84 -14.65
C ALA A 224 -17.21 8.23 -15.28
N ALA A 225 -16.50 7.37 -14.54
CA ALA A 225 -15.35 6.64 -15.06
C ALA A 225 -15.72 5.82 -16.30
N ARG A 226 -16.84 5.09 -16.26
CA ARG A 226 -17.33 4.34 -17.41
C ARG A 226 -17.67 5.23 -18.60
N ALA A 227 -18.36 6.35 -18.36
CA ALA A 227 -18.75 7.29 -19.41
C ALA A 227 -17.54 7.96 -20.08
N GLU A 228 -16.48 8.23 -19.33
CA GLU A 228 -15.21 8.82 -19.80
C GLU A 228 -14.25 7.76 -20.38
N GLY A 229 -14.64 6.48 -20.43
CA GLY A 229 -13.83 5.39 -20.99
C GLY A 229 -12.67 4.91 -20.08
N PHE A 230 -12.76 5.16 -18.77
CA PHE A 230 -11.76 4.74 -17.79
C PHE A 230 -12.08 3.35 -17.24
N ALA A 231 -11.11 2.44 -17.33
CA ALA A 231 -11.14 1.21 -16.55
C ALA A 231 -10.94 1.53 -15.06
N VAL A 232 -11.47 0.69 -14.17
CA VAL A 232 -11.18 0.79 -12.73
C VAL A 232 -10.47 -0.47 -12.28
N VAL A 233 -9.26 -0.32 -11.74
CA VAL A 233 -8.40 -1.45 -11.34
C VAL A 233 -7.88 -1.28 -9.92
N ARG A 234 -7.63 -2.41 -9.25
CA ARG A 234 -7.09 -2.44 -7.88
C ARG A 234 -5.66 -2.95 -7.89
N ARG A 235 -4.74 -2.15 -7.37
CA ARG A 235 -3.34 -2.57 -7.20
C ARG A 235 -3.13 -3.42 -5.96
N CYS A 236 -2.06 -4.22 -5.96
CA CYS A 236 -1.75 -5.10 -4.86
C CYS A 236 -1.06 -4.40 -3.66
N THR A 237 -0.67 -3.13 -3.80
CA THR A 237 -0.07 -2.27 -2.77
C THR A 237 -1.12 -1.34 -2.12
N GLY A 238 -0.78 -0.73 -0.98
CA GLY A 238 -1.63 0.27 -0.33
C GLY A 238 -1.58 1.65 -1.01
N GLY A 239 -2.07 2.68 -0.33
CA GLY A 239 -2.06 4.09 -0.77
C GLY A 239 -3.38 4.56 -1.40
N GLY A 240 -3.40 5.82 -1.87
CA GLY A 240 -4.60 6.48 -2.39
C GLY A 240 -4.98 6.12 -3.84
N ALA A 241 -6.11 6.65 -4.30
CA ALA A 241 -6.59 6.47 -5.66
C ALA A 241 -5.82 7.39 -6.63
N MET A 242 -5.67 6.93 -7.87
CA MET A 242 -4.90 7.64 -8.89
C MET A 242 -5.62 7.57 -10.23
N VAL A 243 -5.76 8.71 -10.91
CA VAL A 243 -6.24 8.78 -12.28
C VAL A 243 -5.04 8.72 -13.21
N VAL A 244 -5.11 7.84 -14.21
CA VAL A 244 -4.03 7.55 -15.14
C VAL A 244 -4.51 7.77 -16.56
N ARG A 245 -3.72 8.53 -17.32
CA ARG A 245 -3.78 8.56 -18.79
C ARG A 245 -2.42 8.16 -19.36
N PRO A 246 -2.36 7.30 -20.40
CA PRO A 246 -1.10 6.78 -20.92
C PRO A 246 -0.01 7.83 -21.20
N GLN A 247 -0.34 8.94 -21.85
CA GLN A 247 0.63 9.97 -22.24
C GLN A 247 0.89 11.02 -21.16
N HIS A 248 0.16 10.97 -20.03
CA HIS A 248 0.25 11.94 -18.95
C HIS A 248 0.97 11.38 -17.73
N THR A 249 1.35 10.11 -17.75
CA THR A 249 1.94 9.40 -16.62
C THR A 249 3.23 8.72 -17.02
N ILE A 250 4.18 8.68 -16.09
CA ILE A 250 5.37 7.83 -16.17
C ILE A 250 5.29 6.90 -14.97
N THR A 251 5.36 5.59 -15.21
CA THR A 251 5.26 4.58 -14.16
C THR A 251 6.48 3.68 -14.19
N TYR A 252 7.04 3.41 -13.01
CA TYR A 252 8.09 2.42 -12.84
C TYR A 252 7.82 1.55 -11.63
N SER A 253 8.43 0.36 -11.64
CA SER A 253 8.35 -0.61 -10.57
C SER A 253 9.71 -1.24 -10.34
N LEU A 254 10.08 -1.35 -9.08
CA LEU A 254 11.29 -1.96 -8.58
C LEU A 254 10.88 -3.20 -7.78
N TYR A 255 11.32 -4.37 -8.25
CA TYR A 255 11.10 -5.67 -7.63
C TYR A 255 12.44 -6.14 -7.08
N VAL A 256 12.63 -6.01 -5.77
CA VAL A 256 13.94 -6.18 -5.13
C VAL A 256 13.88 -7.18 -3.99
N PRO A 257 14.95 -7.96 -3.73
CA PRO A 257 15.00 -8.83 -2.57
C PRO A 257 14.78 -8.06 -1.26
N ALA A 258 14.21 -8.69 -0.25
CA ALA A 258 13.86 -8.01 1.01
C ALA A 258 15.06 -7.35 1.70
N TRP A 259 16.26 -7.92 1.59
CA TRP A 259 17.49 -7.34 2.15
C TRP A 259 17.75 -5.92 1.65
N PHE A 260 17.30 -5.57 0.43
CA PHE A 260 17.58 -4.28 -0.18
C PHE A 260 17.02 -3.12 0.66
N VAL A 261 15.86 -3.32 1.28
CA VAL A 261 15.24 -2.34 2.20
C VAL A 261 15.29 -2.76 3.67
N GLY A 262 15.90 -3.91 3.98
CA GLY A 262 15.94 -4.45 5.34
C GLY A 262 16.72 -3.55 6.31
N GLY A 263 16.25 -3.45 7.56
CA GLY A 263 16.83 -2.60 8.60
C GLY A 263 16.55 -1.10 8.42
N LEU A 264 15.84 -0.69 7.37
CA LEU A 264 15.46 0.70 7.14
C LEU A 264 14.03 0.95 7.64
N ASP A 265 13.80 2.14 8.19
CA ASP A 265 12.44 2.62 8.40
C ASP A 265 11.71 2.82 7.05
N ALA A 266 10.38 2.97 7.10
CA ALA A 266 9.57 3.10 5.90
C ALA A 266 10.00 4.28 5.01
N ARG A 267 10.34 5.44 5.59
CA ARG A 267 10.72 6.64 4.85
C ARG A 267 12.05 6.46 4.14
N ALA A 268 13.05 5.91 4.82
CA ALA A 268 14.34 5.58 4.25
C ALA A 268 14.21 4.52 3.14
N ALA A 269 13.34 3.51 3.32
CA ALA A 269 13.08 2.49 2.31
C ALA A 269 12.46 3.08 1.01
N TYR A 270 11.51 4.02 1.12
CA TYR A 270 10.97 4.73 -0.06
C TYR A 270 12.07 5.54 -0.76
N ARG A 271 12.80 6.36 0.00
CA ARG A 271 13.87 7.20 -0.54
C ARG A 271 14.97 6.39 -1.23
N LEU A 272 15.37 5.27 -0.65
CA LEU A 272 16.34 4.36 -1.25
C LEU A 272 15.88 3.89 -2.64
N CYS A 273 14.61 3.46 -2.76
CA CYS A 273 14.07 2.88 -3.99
C CYS A 273 13.90 3.92 -5.10
N ASP A 274 13.43 5.12 -4.76
CA ASP A 274 13.18 6.20 -5.73
C ASP A 274 14.45 6.97 -6.12
N ARG A 275 15.53 6.85 -5.35
CA ARG A 275 16.74 7.68 -5.49
C ARG A 275 17.33 7.75 -6.89
N PRO A 276 17.55 6.66 -7.65
CA PRO A 276 18.12 6.78 -8.99
C PRO A 276 17.24 7.57 -9.95
N ILE A 277 15.92 7.39 -9.86
CA ILE A 277 14.96 8.12 -10.70
C ILE A 277 14.94 9.60 -10.33
N VAL A 278 14.88 9.91 -9.03
CA VAL A 278 14.92 11.30 -8.56
C VAL A 278 16.23 11.98 -8.96
N ARG A 279 17.37 11.27 -8.92
CA ARG A 279 18.65 11.81 -9.37
C ARG A 279 18.64 12.08 -10.88
N ALA A 280 18.18 11.13 -11.69
CA ALA A 280 18.08 11.29 -13.14
C ALA A 280 17.16 12.46 -13.53
N LEU A 281 16.04 12.67 -12.81
CA LEU A 281 15.20 13.86 -13.01
C LEU A 281 15.95 15.16 -12.66
N ALA A 282 16.72 15.16 -11.56
CA ALA A 282 17.52 16.33 -11.19
C ALA A 282 18.63 16.64 -12.22
N ASP A 283 19.22 15.62 -12.84
CA ASP A 283 20.23 15.79 -13.90
C ASP A 283 19.62 16.42 -15.18
N LEU A 284 18.29 16.37 -15.36
CA LEU A 284 17.55 17.12 -16.38
C LEU A 284 17.25 18.59 -15.98
N GLY A 285 17.72 19.04 -14.82
CA GLY A 285 17.45 20.38 -14.30
C GLY A 285 16.08 20.53 -13.62
N ILE A 286 15.36 19.44 -13.41
CA ILE A 286 14.04 19.46 -12.75
C ILE A 286 14.24 19.65 -11.24
N ALA A 287 13.55 20.63 -10.66
CA ALA A 287 13.60 20.89 -9.23
C ALA A 287 12.82 19.80 -8.47
N VAL A 288 13.51 18.74 -8.06
CA VAL A 288 12.89 17.54 -7.48
C VAL A 288 13.56 17.10 -6.18
N GLY A 289 12.75 16.60 -5.25
CA GLY A 289 13.21 15.95 -4.04
C GLY A 289 12.11 15.14 -3.36
N PHE A 290 12.40 14.68 -2.14
CA PHE A 290 11.47 13.88 -1.35
C PHE A 290 10.65 14.75 -0.41
N SER A 291 9.35 14.46 -0.32
CA SER A 291 8.43 15.09 0.64
C SER A 291 7.57 14.04 1.34
N GLY A 292 7.29 14.22 2.62
CA GLY A 292 6.53 13.25 3.39
C GLY A 292 7.13 11.83 3.35
N LEU A 293 6.26 10.83 3.43
CA LEU A 293 6.64 9.41 3.49
C LEU A 293 7.04 8.85 2.12
N ASN A 294 6.25 9.15 1.08
CA ASN A 294 6.28 8.46 -0.20
C ASN A 294 6.03 9.39 -1.40
N ASP A 295 6.14 10.72 -1.22
CA ASP A 295 5.94 11.69 -2.29
C ASP A 295 7.27 12.17 -2.88
N ILE A 296 7.27 12.33 -4.20
CA ILE A 296 8.29 13.05 -4.96
C ILE A 296 7.68 14.40 -5.34
N ALA A 297 8.38 15.49 -5.05
CA ALA A 297 7.85 16.84 -5.14
C ALA A 297 8.88 17.87 -5.60
N SER A 298 8.38 18.96 -6.18
CA SER A 298 9.08 20.22 -6.38
C SER A 298 8.65 21.23 -5.32
N PRO A 299 9.31 22.40 -5.21
CA PRO A 299 8.83 23.50 -4.37
C PRO A 299 7.40 23.97 -4.67
N LEU A 300 6.90 23.70 -5.88
CA LEU A 300 5.57 24.13 -6.34
C LEU A 300 4.49 23.07 -6.13
N GLY A 301 4.85 21.81 -5.93
CA GLY A 301 3.86 20.76 -5.79
C GLY A 301 4.37 19.34 -5.90
N LYS A 302 3.44 18.40 -5.77
CA LYS A 302 3.71 16.97 -5.91
C LYS A 302 3.90 16.61 -7.38
N ILE A 303 5.01 15.95 -7.70
CA ILE A 303 5.29 15.38 -9.02
C ILE A 303 4.75 13.96 -9.11
N GLY A 304 4.94 13.16 -8.07
CA GLY A 304 4.55 11.77 -8.08
C GLY A 304 4.51 11.15 -6.69
N GLY A 305 4.08 9.89 -6.62
CA GLY A 305 3.99 9.16 -5.36
C GLY A 305 4.22 7.68 -5.54
N ALA A 306 4.80 7.08 -4.50
CA ALA A 306 5.17 5.69 -4.46
C ALA A 306 4.23 4.87 -3.58
N ALA A 307 4.18 3.56 -3.80
CA ALA A 307 3.61 2.60 -2.86
C ALA A 307 4.47 1.35 -2.81
N GLN A 308 4.51 0.72 -1.62
CA GLN A 308 5.29 -0.49 -1.39
C GLN A 308 4.44 -1.64 -0.87
N ARG A 309 4.89 -2.86 -1.15
CA ARG A 309 4.42 -4.09 -0.52
C ARG A 309 5.55 -5.11 -0.42
N ARG A 310 5.66 -5.75 0.74
CA ARG A 310 6.53 -6.90 0.95
C ARG A 310 5.82 -8.20 0.54
N PHE A 311 6.60 -9.12 -0.04
CA PHE A 311 6.18 -10.45 -0.48
C PHE A 311 7.10 -11.48 0.18
N PRO A 312 6.57 -12.35 1.06
CA PRO A 312 7.39 -13.39 1.67
C PRO A 312 7.85 -14.39 0.61
N ALA A 313 9.04 -14.97 0.81
CA ALA A 313 9.48 -16.11 0.02
C ALA A 313 8.57 -17.32 0.31
N PRO A 314 8.15 -18.08 -0.72
CA PRO A 314 7.51 -19.37 -0.50
C PRO A 314 8.45 -20.31 0.27
N PRO A 315 7.91 -21.19 1.13
CA PRO A 315 8.67 -22.28 1.72
C PRO A 315 9.37 -23.09 0.63
N SER A 316 10.61 -23.53 0.85
CA SER A 316 11.43 -24.30 -0.11
C SER A 316 11.80 -23.58 -1.41
N SER A 317 11.51 -22.29 -1.54
CA SER A 317 11.93 -21.53 -2.73
C SER A 317 13.44 -21.36 -2.80
N PRO A 318 14.03 -21.24 -4.01
CA PRO A 318 15.46 -20.98 -4.18
C PRO A 318 15.98 -19.78 -3.38
N ALA A 319 15.17 -18.72 -3.24
CA ALA A 319 15.54 -17.55 -2.44
C ALA A 319 15.76 -17.86 -0.95
N GLN A 320 15.09 -18.87 -0.40
CA GLN A 320 15.22 -19.24 1.01
C GLN A 320 16.51 -20.05 1.29
N ALA A 321 17.05 -20.70 0.26
CA ALA A 321 18.33 -21.40 0.32
C ALA A 321 19.54 -20.51 -0.05
N ASP A 322 19.32 -19.30 -0.58
CA ASP A 322 20.40 -18.41 -1.01
C ASP A 322 21.00 -17.63 0.17
N PRO A 323 22.25 -17.92 0.59
CA PRO A 323 22.90 -17.22 1.70
C PRO A 323 23.11 -15.72 1.42
N ARG A 324 23.02 -15.28 0.16
CA ARG A 324 23.08 -13.86 -0.21
C ARG A 324 21.76 -13.12 0.07
N ARG A 325 20.68 -13.83 0.44
CA ARG A 325 19.34 -13.27 0.70
C ARG A 325 18.83 -13.65 2.11
N PRO A 326 19.52 -13.18 3.18
CA PRO A 326 19.26 -13.63 4.56
C PRO A 326 17.83 -13.36 5.07
N ALA A 327 17.16 -12.31 4.56
CA ALA A 327 15.79 -11.97 4.96
C ALA A 327 14.70 -12.75 4.21
N GLY A 328 15.03 -13.46 3.12
CA GLY A 328 14.06 -14.09 2.21
C GLY A 328 13.06 -13.09 1.59
N GLY A 329 12.40 -13.46 0.49
CA GLY A 329 11.31 -12.66 -0.08
C GLY A 329 11.74 -11.39 -0.83
N ALA A 330 10.78 -10.51 -1.11
CA ALA A 330 10.97 -9.32 -1.92
C ALA A 330 10.11 -8.13 -1.46
N THR A 331 10.50 -6.94 -1.90
CA THR A 331 9.71 -5.71 -1.86
C THR A 331 9.37 -5.30 -3.28
N LEU A 332 8.08 -5.10 -3.54
CA LEU A 332 7.59 -4.31 -4.65
C LEU A 332 7.54 -2.86 -4.21
N HIS A 333 8.24 -2.00 -4.92
CA HIS A 333 8.11 -0.55 -4.83
C HIS A 333 7.70 -0.04 -6.21
N HIS A 334 6.62 0.71 -6.32
CA HIS A 334 6.24 1.31 -7.59
C HIS A 334 5.83 2.76 -7.43
N THR A 335 6.07 3.54 -8.48
CA THR A 335 5.90 4.98 -8.43
C THR A 335 5.28 5.43 -9.72
N THR A 336 4.34 6.37 -9.60
CA THR A 336 3.79 7.09 -10.75
C THR A 336 4.11 8.56 -10.61
N LEU A 337 4.68 9.11 -11.67
CA LEU A 337 4.98 10.51 -11.85
C LEU A 337 3.96 11.12 -12.82
N ALA A 338 3.44 12.29 -12.48
CA ALA A 338 2.62 13.10 -13.37
C ALA A 338 3.55 13.75 -14.41
N TYR A 339 3.48 13.30 -15.66
CA TYR A 339 4.07 14.04 -16.76
C TYR A 339 3.19 15.24 -17.11
N ASP A 340 1.87 15.07 -17.10
CA ASP A 340 0.88 16.13 -17.29
C ASP A 340 -0.36 15.84 -16.39
N PHE A 341 -1.22 16.84 -16.17
CA PHE A 341 -2.26 16.79 -15.15
C PHE A 341 -3.55 17.51 -15.56
N ASP A 342 -4.70 16.93 -15.20
CA ASP A 342 -6.03 17.47 -15.48
C ASP A 342 -6.88 17.41 -14.21
N ALA A 343 -7.02 18.58 -13.58
CA ALA A 343 -7.70 18.73 -12.29
C ALA A 343 -9.20 18.41 -12.40
N ASP A 344 -9.83 18.87 -13.48
CA ASP A 344 -11.27 18.77 -13.68
C ASP A 344 -11.67 17.32 -13.91
N LEU A 345 -10.89 16.59 -14.72
CA LEU A 345 -11.10 15.16 -14.89
C LEU A 345 -10.98 14.41 -13.56
N MET A 346 -9.95 14.70 -12.75
CA MET A 346 -9.83 14.03 -11.45
C MET A 346 -11.00 14.33 -10.53
N ALA A 347 -11.46 15.57 -10.48
CA ALA A 347 -12.60 15.97 -9.66
C ALA A 347 -13.90 15.26 -10.08
N ARG A 348 -14.08 14.99 -11.39
CA ARG A 348 -15.21 14.21 -11.90
C ARG A 348 -15.11 12.71 -11.60
N LEU A 349 -13.90 12.17 -11.60
CA LEU A 349 -13.69 10.71 -11.48
C LEU A 349 -13.58 10.23 -10.03
N LEU A 350 -13.11 11.07 -9.10
CA LEU A 350 -12.81 10.66 -7.73
C LEU A 350 -13.83 11.19 -6.72
N ASN A 351 -14.36 10.30 -5.88
CA ASN A 351 -15.15 10.66 -4.71
C ASN A 351 -14.22 11.31 -3.67
N THR A 352 -14.25 12.63 -3.58
CA THR A 352 -13.54 13.33 -2.51
C THR A 352 -14.53 13.55 -1.37
N SER A 353 -14.48 12.71 -0.32
CA SER A 353 -15.38 12.87 0.83
C SER A 353 -15.21 14.23 1.50
N PRO A 354 -16.26 14.81 2.13
CA PRO A 354 -16.18 16.09 2.85
C PRO A 354 -15.10 16.11 3.95
N GLU A 355 -14.88 15.00 4.63
CA GLU A 355 -13.80 14.86 5.63
C GLU A 355 -12.44 14.88 4.96
N LYS A 356 -12.24 14.13 3.86
CA LYS A 356 -11.03 14.25 3.04
C LYS A 356 -10.89 15.65 2.45
N LEU A 357 -11.98 16.37 2.18
CA LEU A 357 -11.97 17.76 1.74
C LEU A 357 -11.64 18.71 2.89
N ALA A 358 -11.95 18.44 4.15
CA ALA A 358 -11.53 19.27 5.29
C ALA A 358 -10.03 19.05 5.58
N ASP A 359 -9.63 17.78 5.62
CA ASP A 359 -8.25 17.34 5.85
C ASP A 359 -7.35 17.68 4.65
N LYS A 360 -7.89 17.64 3.43
CA LYS A 360 -7.23 18.18 2.25
C LYS A 360 -7.44 19.68 2.14
N ALA A 361 -8.50 20.37 2.56
CA ALA A 361 -8.62 21.83 2.37
C ALA A 361 -7.52 22.56 3.14
N VAL A 362 -7.25 22.12 4.38
CA VAL A 362 -6.14 22.64 5.19
C VAL A 362 -4.76 22.26 4.60
N ARG A 363 -4.62 21.10 3.93
CA ARG A 363 -3.36 20.63 3.28
C ARG A 363 -3.18 20.98 1.78
N SER A 364 -4.27 21.23 1.05
CA SER A 364 -4.40 21.40 -0.42
C SER A 364 -4.35 22.85 -0.82
N ALA A 365 -4.62 23.77 0.12
CA ALA A 365 -4.12 25.13 0.01
C ALA A 365 -2.58 25.16 -0.16
N ARG A 366 -1.86 24.08 0.21
CA ARG A 366 -0.39 24.01 0.20
C ARG A 366 0.26 22.98 -0.75
N ARG A 367 -0.47 22.04 -1.38
CA ARG A 367 0.15 21.08 -2.33
C ARG A 367 -0.70 20.89 -3.59
N ARG A 368 -0.35 21.62 -4.65
CA ARG A 368 -0.83 21.37 -6.02
C ARG A 368 -0.06 20.20 -6.63
N VAL A 369 -0.58 19.57 -7.68
CA VAL A 369 0.24 18.70 -8.53
C VAL A 369 1.09 19.59 -9.43
N ASP A 370 2.39 19.33 -9.48
CA ASP A 370 3.35 20.02 -10.34
C ASP A 370 3.93 19.05 -11.38
N PRO A 371 3.24 18.85 -12.52
CA PRO A 371 3.62 17.86 -13.50
C PRO A 371 4.96 18.18 -14.18
N LEU A 372 5.69 17.16 -14.62
CA LEU A 372 7.02 17.31 -15.25
C LEU A 372 6.99 18.22 -16.48
N ARG A 373 5.92 18.18 -17.30
CA ARG A 373 5.77 19.03 -18.50
C ARG A 373 5.81 20.54 -18.21
N ARG A 374 5.57 20.98 -16.97
CA ARG A 374 5.70 22.40 -16.58
C ARG A 374 7.13 22.79 -16.20
N GLN A 375 7.99 21.80 -15.95
CA GLN A 375 9.34 21.98 -15.43
C GLN A 375 10.41 21.72 -16.49
N THR A 376 10.03 21.21 -17.66
CA THR A 376 10.95 20.91 -18.77
C THR A 376 10.23 20.99 -20.12
N ASP A 377 10.96 21.36 -21.17
CA ASP A 377 10.49 21.32 -22.56
C ASP A 377 10.59 19.93 -23.19
N LEU A 378 11.10 18.94 -22.45
CA LEU A 378 11.26 17.57 -22.93
C LEU A 378 9.91 16.86 -23.07
N THR A 379 9.76 16.12 -24.17
CA THR A 379 8.64 15.19 -24.36
C THR A 379 8.68 14.06 -23.32
N ARG A 380 7.53 13.43 -23.03
CA ARG A 380 7.47 12.26 -22.13
C ARG A 380 8.47 11.17 -22.53
N GLY A 381 8.57 10.89 -23.84
CA GLY A 381 9.49 9.90 -24.38
C GLY A 381 10.96 10.25 -24.13
N GLN A 382 11.35 11.52 -24.27
CA GLN A 382 12.71 11.97 -23.97
C GLN A 382 13.03 11.85 -22.47
N VAL A 383 12.07 12.19 -21.60
CA VAL A 383 12.24 11.98 -20.15
C VAL A 383 12.43 10.50 -19.84
N VAL A 384 11.56 9.62 -20.36
CA VAL A 384 11.67 8.16 -20.17
C VAL A 384 13.00 7.61 -20.69
N ALA A 385 13.44 8.04 -21.87
CA ALA A 385 14.72 7.62 -22.43
C ALA A 385 15.91 8.04 -21.54
N HIS A 386 15.87 9.26 -20.99
CA HIS A 386 16.88 9.71 -20.04
C HIS A 386 16.86 8.90 -18.74
N LEU A 387 15.67 8.62 -18.19
CA LEU A 387 15.54 7.78 -17.00
C LEU A 387 16.14 6.40 -17.22
N LEU A 388 15.86 5.76 -18.36
CA LEU A 388 16.43 4.46 -18.72
C LEU A 388 17.97 4.52 -18.79
N ALA A 389 18.52 5.51 -19.50
CA ALA A 389 19.96 5.72 -19.66
C ALA A 389 20.69 5.91 -18.32
N ALA A 390 20.02 6.49 -17.32
CA ALA A 390 20.58 6.74 -16.00
C ALA A 390 20.52 5.52 -15.06
N MET A 391 19.83 4.42 -15.42
CA MET A 391 19.67 3.29 -14.52
C MET A 391 20.94 2.42 -14.44
N PRO A 392 21.35 2.00 -13.22
CA PRO A 392 22.46 1.07 -13.06
C PRO A 392 22.23 -0.22 -13.84
N GLY A 393 23.19 -0.60 -14.69
CA GLY A 393 23.13 -1.86 -15.44
C GLY A 393 22.35 -1.81 -16.75
N HIS A 394 21.89 -0.64 -17.22
CA HIS A 394 21.36 -0.53 -18.59
C HIS A 394 22.48 -0.78 -19.60
N ARG A 395 22.55 -1.99 -20.15
CA ARG A 395 23.28 -2.27 -21.38
C ARG A 395 22.36 -1.88 -22.54
N ALA A 396 22.83 -0.95 -23.37
CA ALA A 396 22.14 -0.48 -24.57
C ALA A 396 21.86 -1.62 -25.55
#